data_AF-A0A7W0RSU4-F1
#
_entry.id   AF-A0A7W0RSU4-F1
#
_cell.length_a   1.000
_cell.length_b   1.000
_cell.length_c   1.000
_cell.angle_alpha   90.00
_cell.angle_beta   90.00
_cell.angle_gamma   90.00
#
_symmetry.space_group_name_H-M   'P 1'
#
loop_
_entity.id
_entity.type
_entity.pdbx_description
1 polymer ?
#
loop_
_entity_poly.entity_id
_entity_poly.type
_entity_poly.pdbx_seq_one_letter_code
_entity_poly.pdbx_strand_id
1 'polypeptide(L)'
;MSQRTFPRSALVVACGLLLLLLAALAPLSGCGARRTPNLERIFAATKTRKGKPPIIVVPGILGSQLVNQKTREVVWPSAFRSATDGLALPLSPDLAANRDGLVAERIVETAKLARLAPEVYVYYELLKALREYGGYRDGDWDHPPP
;
A
#
# COMPACT_ATOMS: atom_id res chain seq x y z
N MET A 1 -43.33 41.00 32.23
CA MET A 1 -43.23 40.08 31.07
C MET A 1 -42.47 40.80 29.96
N SER A 2 -41.20 40.47 29.74
CA SER A 2 -40.37 41.05 28.67
C SER A 2 -40.05 39.95 27.67
N GLN A 3 -40.68 40.01 26.49
CA GLN A 3 -40.44 39.05 25.42
C GLN A 3 -39.15 39.43 24.68
N ARG A 4 -38.12 38.58 24.79
CA ARG A 4 -36.90 38.69 23.97
C ARG A 4 -37.22 38.16 22.57
N THR A 5 -37.45 39.07 21.63
CA THR A 5 -37.56 38.75 20.21
C THR A 5 -36.16 38.42 19.66
N PHE A 6 -35.87 37.13 19.52
CA PHE A 6 -34.66 36.69 18.84
C PHE A 6 -34.76 37.01 17.34
N PRO A 7 -33.73 37.63 16.72
CA PRO A 7 -33.78 38.00 15.32
C PRO A 7 -33.80 36.73 14.47
N ARG A 8 -34.84 36.57 13.65
CA ARG A 8 -35.06 35.43 12.74
C ARG A 8 -33.82 35.13 11.88
N SER A 9 -32.99 36.12 11.59
CA SER A 9 -31.72 36.00 10.87
C SER A 9 -30.65 35.20 11.62
N ALA A 10 -30.54 35.31 12.94
CA ALA A 10 -29.57 34.56 13.73
C ALA A 10 -29.90 33.05 13.74
N LEU A 11 -31.20 32.71 13.72
CA LEU A 11 -31.67 31.33 13.65
C LEU A 11 -31.34 30.69 12.28
N VAL A 12 -31.48 31.45 11.20
CA VAL A 12 -31.18 30.97 9.83
C VAL A 12 -29.68 30.75 9.65
N VAL A 13 -28.85 31.67 10.15
CA VAL A 13 -27.38 31.54 10.09
C VAL A 13 -26.91 30.33 10.92
N ALA A 14 -27.44 30.15 12.13
CA ALA A 14 -27.11 29.01 12.97
C ALA A 14 -27.52 27.66 12.35
N CYS A 15 -28.70 27.61 11.73
CA CYS A 15 -29.20 26.41 11.05
C CYS A 15 -28.37 26.07 9.81
N GLY A 16 -27.98 27.07 9.02
CA GLY A 16 -27.10 26.90 7.86
C GLY A 16 -25.70 26.39 8.24
N LEU A 17 -25.13 26.92 9.33
CA LEU A 17 -23.82 26.48 9.85
C LEU A 17 -23.87 25.03 10.36
N LEU A 18 -24.95 24.65 11.05
CA LEU A 18 -25.16 23.29 11.54
C LEU A 18 -25.30 22.28 10.39
N LEU A 19 -26.04 22.63 9.34
CA LEU A 19 -26.20 21.79 8.15
C LEU A 19 -24.89 21.61 7.38
N LEU A 20 -24.09 22.66 7.26
CA LEU A 20 -22.73 22.59 6.69
C LEU A 20 -21.79 21.70 7.52
N LEU A 21 -21.87 21.79 8.85
CA LEU A 21 -21.07 20.97 9.75
C LEU A 21 -21.46 19.47 9.63
N LEU A 22 -22.76 19.18 9.59
CA LEU A 22 -23.28 17.82 9.42
C LEU A 22 -22.92 17.23 8.04
N ALA A 23 -22.97 18.04 6.98
CA ALA A 23 -22.56 17.62 5.64
C ALA A 23 -21.05 17.34 5.55
N ALA A 24 -20.21 18.11 6.26
CA ALA A 24 -18.77 17.88 6.34
C ALA A 24 -18.40 16.61 7.14
N LEU A 25 -19.27 16.17 8.06
CA LEU A 25 -19.08 14.96 8.87
C LEU A 25 -19.63 13.68 8.20
N ALA A 26 -20.54 13.81 7.22
CA ALA A 26 -21.12 12.68 6.49
C ALA A 26 -20.12 11.71 5.82
N PRO A 27 -19.01 12.15 5.19
CA PRO A 27 -18.07 11.23 4.53
C PRO A 27 -17.30 10.31 5.49
N LEU A 28 -17.37 10.52 6.81
CA LEU A 28 -16.74 9.64 7.81
C LEU A 28 -17.56 8.36 8.10
N SER A 29 -18.79 8.26 7.59
CA SER A 29 -19.68 7.11 7.84
C SER A 29 -19.39 5.90 6.94
N GLY A 30 -18.39 5.99 6.06
CA GLY A 30 -17.94 4.93 5.17
C GLY A 30 -17.01 3.91 5.83
N CYS A 31 -17.35 3.36 6.99
CA CYS A 31 -16.66 2.21 7.59
C CYS A 31 -17.65 1.05 7.74
N GLY A 32 -18.04 0.44 6.61
CA GLY A 32 -18.63 -0.89 6.64
C GLY A 32 -17.62 -1.84 7.28
N ALA A 33 -18.02 -2.52 8.35
CA ALA A 33 -17.19 -3.47 9.08
C ALA A 33 -16.62 -4.51 8.09
N ARG A 34 -15.35 -4.31 7.70
CA ARG A 34 -14.63 -5.26 6.87
C ARG A 34 -14.48 -6.52 7.70
N ARG A 35 -15.27 -7.56 7.41
CA ARG A 35 -15.12 -8.87 8.06
C ARG A 35 -13.78 -9.45 7.65
N THR A 36 -12.75 -9.20 8.45
CA THR A 36 -11.48 -9.89 8.32
C THR A 36 -11.67 -11.32 8.79
N PRO A 37 -11.35 -12.32 7.96
CA PRO A 37 -11.43 -13.71 8.38
C PRO A 37 -10.44 -13.98 9.52
N ASN A 38 -10.76 -14.92 10.41
CA ASN A 38 -9.87 -15.28 11.52
C ASN A 38 -8.66 -16.06 10.98
N LEU A 39 -7.57 -15.35 10.67
CA LEU A 39 -6.36 -15.90 10.07
C LEU A 39 -5.66 -16.91 10.99
N GLU A 40 -5.67 -16.69 12.31
CA GLU A 40 -5.11 -17.65 13.29
C GLU A 40 -5.79 -19.02 13.15
N ARG A 41 -7.12 -19.02 13.08
CA ARG A 41 -7.89 -20.25 12.86
C ARG A 41 -7.60 -20.89 11.50
N ILE A 42 -7.52 -20.09 10.43
CA ILE A 42 -7.31 -20.60 9.06
C ILE A 42 -5.92 -21.25 8.92
N PHE A 43 -4.88 -20.64 9.51
CA PHE A 43 -3.51 -21.10 9.36
C PHE A 43 -2.98 -21.98 10.51
N ALA A 44 -3.79 -22.27 11.54
CA ALA A 44 -3.38 -23.05 12.71
C ALA A 44 -2.63 -24.35 12.36
N ALA A 45 -3.15 -25.11 11.39
CA ALA A 45 -2.53 -26.38 10.96
C ALA A 45 -1.25 -26.18 10.13
N THR A 46 -1.14 -25.06 9.42
CA THR A 46 0.01 -24.77 8.54
C THR A 46 1.16 -24.18 9.32
N LYS A 47 0.91 -23.37 10.35
CA LYS A 47 1.96 -22.65 11.10
C LYS A 47 3.09 -23.57 11.58
N THR A 48 2.75 -24.74 12.13
CA THR A 48 3.70 -25.69 12.75
C THR A 48 4.13 -26.85 11.85
N ARG A 49 3.57 -26.97 10.64
CA ARG A 49 3.90 -28.06 9.71
C ARG A 49 5.35 -27.94 9.23
N LYS A 50 6.13 -29.01 9.36
CA LYS A 50 7.47 -29.14 8.73
C LYS A 50 7.33 -29.58 7.27
N GLY A 51 8.27 -29.19 6.41
CA GLY A 51 8.26 -29.57 4.99
C GLY A 51 7.07 -28.99 4.21
N LYS A 52 6.71 -27.72 4.48
CA LYS A 52 5.62 -27.04 3.77
C LYS A 52 6.01 -26.80 2.31
N PRO A 53 5.09 -27.01 1.35
CA PRO A 53 5.35 -26.62 -0.02
C PRO A 53 5.58 -25.10 -0.09
N PRO A 54 6.56 -24.63 -0.88
CA PRO A 54 6.79 -23.20 -1.06
C PRO A 54 5.60 -22.55 -1.75
N ILE A 55 5.29 -21.31 -1.36
CA ILE A 55 4.27 -20.48 -2.02
C ILE A 55 4.99 -19.48 -2.91
N ILE A 56 4.70 -19.51 -4.21
CA ILE A 56 5.17 -18.51 -5.16
C ILE A 56 4.07 -17.45 -5.32
N VAL A 57 4.38 -16.21 -4.95
CA VAL A 57 3.49 -15.07 -5.17
C VAL A 57 3.96 -14.35 -6.44
N VAL A 58 3.13 -14.39 -7.48
CA VAL A 58 3.40 -13.65 -8.73
C VAL A 58 2.64 -12.33 -8.67
N PRO A 59 3.32 -11.18 -8.49
CA PRO A 59 2.64 -9.90 -8.48
C PRO A 59 2.12 -9.51 -9.88
N GLY A 60 1.12 -8.64 -9.91
CA GLY A 60 0.57 -8.08 -11.14
C GLY A 60 1.35 -6.88 -11.65
N ILE A 61 0.72 -6.14 -12.57
CA ILE A 61 1.25 -4.87 -13.10
C ILE A 61 1.65 -3.93 -11.96
N LEU A 62 2.88 -3.41 -12.04
CA LEU A 62 3.50 -2.51 -11.05
C LEU A 62 3.84 -3.13 -9.69
N GLY A 63 3.72 -4.47 -9.55
CA GLY A 63 3.79 -5.13 -8.26
C GLY A 63 5.18 -5.57 -7.80
N SER A 64 6.25 -5.27 -8.54
CA SER A 64 7.65 -5.50 -8.12
C SER A 64 8.39 -4.19 -7.94
N GLN A 65 9.21 -4.09 -6.90
CA GLN A 65 10.12 -2.98 -6.67
C GLN A 65 11.23 -2.99 -7.74
N LEU A 66 11.56 -1.80 -8.26
CA LEU A 66 12.75 -1.61 -9.10
C LEU A 66 13.83 -0.91 -8.29
N VAL A 67 15.02 -1.50 -8.28
CA VAL A 67 16.17 -1.03 -7.52
C VAL A 67 17.33 -0.79 -8.47
N ASN A 68 18.03 0.34 -8.30
CA ASN A 68 19.31 0.56 -8.97
C ASN A 68 20.36 -0.34 -8.32
N GLN A 69 20.96 -1.26 -9.08
CA GLN A 69 21.93 -2.22 -8.55
C GLN A 69 23.20 -1.57 -7.98
N LYS A 70 23.61 -0.41 -8.52
CA LYS A 70 24.83 0.30 -8.13
C LYS A 70 24.64 1.12 -6.85
N THR A 71 23.53 1.85 -6.74
CA THR A 71 23.25 2.75 -5.61
C THR A 71 22.40 2.12 -4.52
N ARG A 72 21.73 1.00 -4.83
CA ARG A 72 20.74 0.33 -3.97
C ARG A 72 19.50 1.19 -3.68
N GLU A 73 19.29 2.25 -4.45
CA GLU A 73 18.11 3.10 -4.34
C GLU A 73 16.87 2.40 -4.90
N VAL A 74 15.76 2.45 -4.16
CA VAL A 74 14.43 2.02 -4.63
C VAL A 74 13.87 3.10 -5.56
N VAL A 75 13.83 2.82 -6.86
CA VAL A 75 13.35 3.73 -7.90
C VAL A 75 11.85 3.53 -8.16
N TRP A 76 11.33 2.33 -7.92
CA TRP A 76 9.90 2.05 -7.93
C TRP A 76 9.48 1.16 -6.76
N PRO A 77 8.34 1.43 -6.09
CA PRO A 77 7.58 2.68 -6.15
C PRO A 77 8.28 3.75 -5.30
N SER A 78 8.45 4.94 -5.86
CA SER A 78 8.96 6.09 -5.12
C SER A 78 8.20 7.36 -5.51
N ALA A 79 7.86 8.19 -4.51
CA ALA A 79 7.34 9.54 -4.73
C ALA A 79 8.43 10.51 -5.22
N PHE A 80 9.70 10.16 -5.02
CA PHE A 80 10.84 10.97 -5.39
C PHE A 80 11.51 10.36 -6.61
N ARG A 81 11.87 11.21 -7.56
CA ARG A 81 12.72 10.78 -8.67
C ARG A 81 14.10 10.44 -8.12
N SER A 82 14.64 9.32 -8.58
CA SER A 82 16.05 9.03 -8.36
C SER A 82 16.91 10.12 -9.01
N ALA A 83 18.00 10.45 -8.34
CA ALA A 83 18.96 11.44 -8.83
C ALA A 83 19.74 10.93 -10.06
N THR A 84 19.85 9.61 -10.20
CA THR A 84 20.73 8.97 -11.18
C THR A 84 20.00 8.12 -12.21
N ASP A 85 18.82 7.57 -11.87
CA ASP A 85 18.05 6.70 -12.78
C ASP A 85 16.61 7.16 -12.99
N GLY A 86 16.12 6.99 -14.22
CA GLY A 86 14.71 7.16 -14.56
C GLY A 86 14.02 5.82 -14.77
N LEU A 87 12.69 5.78 -14.68
CA LEU A 87 11.89 4.58 -15.03
C LEU A 87 11.80 4.34 -16.54
N ALA A 88 12.20 5.32 -17.35
CA ALA A 88 12.23 5.17 -18.79
C ALA A 88 13.47 4.37 -19.18
N LEU A 89 13.25 3.22 -19.80
CA LEU A 89 14.33 2.44 -20.41
C LEU A 89 15.05 3.28 -21.46
N PRO A 90 16.38 3.16 -21.59
CA PRO A 90 17.12 3.72 -22.72
C PRO A 90 16.54 3.16 -24.02
N LEU A 91 16.27 4.05 -24.99
CA LEU A 91 15.72 3.68 -26.28
C LEU A 91 16.70 4.09 -27.39
N SER A 92 17.21 3.10 -28.09
CA SER A 92 18.04 3.25 -29.28
C SER A 92 17.73 2.14 -30.31
N PRO A 93 18.15 2.30 -31.58
CA PRO A 93 18.05 1.25 -32.58
C PRO A 93 18.86 -0.01 -32.25
N ASP A 94 19.91 0.11 -31.43
CA ASP A 94 20.64 -1.04 -30.90
C ASP A 94 19.91 -1.59 -29.67
N LEU A 95 19.06 -2.59 -29.90
CA LEU A 95 18.26 -3.21 -28.84
C LEU A 95 19.12 -3.82 -27.72
N ALA A 96 20.34 -4.27 -28.02
CA ALA A 96 21.23 -4.83 -27.01
C ALA A 96 21.75 -3.76 -26.05
N ALA A 97 21.86 -2.51 -26.51
CA ALA A 97 22.27 -1.36 -25.71
C ALA A 97 21.14 -0.76 -24.86
N ASN A 98 19.89 -1.17 -25.05
CA ASN A 98 18.73 -0.70 -24.29
C ASN A 98 18.63 -1.39 -22.91
N ARG A 99 19.68 -1.21 -22.10
CA ARG A 99 19.83 -1.75 -20.74
C ARG A 99 20.17 -0.62 -19.77
N ASP A 100 19.59 -0.66 -18.58
CA ASP A 100 19.90 0.24 -17.48
C ASP A 100 20.35 -0.56 -16.24
N GLY A 101 20.57 0.15 -15.12
CA GLY A 101 20.96 -0.46 -13.86
C GLY A 101 19.78 -0.91 -13.00
N LEU A 102 18.54 -0.85 -13.51
CA LEU A 102 17.35 -1.16 -12.74
C LEU A 102 17.03 -2.64 -12.81
N VAL A 103 16.83 -3.25 -11.64
CA VAL A 103 16.39 -4.64 -11.54
C VAL A 103 15.20 -4.78 -10.61
N ALA A 104 14.36 -5.78 -10.92
CA ALA A 104 13.30 -6.20 -10.02
C ALA A 104 13.91 -6.95 -8.84
N GLU A 105 13.64 -6.49 -7.62
CA GLU A 105 14.23 -7.11 -6.40
C GLU A 105 13.19 -7.86 -5.57
N ARG A 106 12.04 -7.26 -5.30
CA ARG A 106 11.01 -7.87 -4.44
C ARG A 106 9.61 -7.38 -4.77
N ILE A 107 8.59 -8.02 -4.23
CA ILE A 107 7.20 -7.55 -4.35
C ILE A 107 7.03 -6.20 -3.64
N VAL A 108 6.26 -5.31 -4.23
CA VAL A 108 5.84 -4.04 -3.61
C VAL A 108 4.89 -4.33 -2.45
N GLU A 109 5.38 -4.29 -1.21
CA GLU A 109 4.49 -4.40 -0.06
C GLU A 109 3.66 -3.13 0.14
N THR A 110 4.33 -1.99 0.07
CA THR A 110 3.76 -0.67 0.28
C THR A 110 4.26 0.34 -0.74
N ALA A 111 3.47 1.39 -0.98
CA ALA A 111 3.83 2.51 -1.84
C ALA A 111 3.50 3.83 -1.14
N LYS A 112 4.51 4.69 -1.01
CA LYS A 112 4.33 6.09 -0.58
C LYS A 112 4.26 6.97 -1.83
N LEU A 113 3.07 7.48 -2.13
CA LEU A 113 2.81 8.25 -3.35
C LEU A 113 3.10 9.76 -3.19
N ALA A 114 3.19 10.26 -1.96
CA ALA A 114 3.69 11.60 -1.64
C ALA A 114 4.16 11.68 -0.18
N ARG A 115 5.00 12.67 0.15
CA ARG A 115 5.57 12.87 1.51
C ARG A 115 4.51 12.98 2.61
N LEU A 116 3.34 13.55 2.30
CA LEU A 116 2.23 13.78 3.23
C LEU A 116 1.00 12.91 2.92
N ALA A 117 1.10 11.99 1.95
CA ALA A 117 -0.01 11.11 1.61
C ALA A 117 0.02 9.82 2.45
N PRO A 118 -1.14 9.20 2.69
CA PRO A 118 -1.22 7.87 3.28
C PRO A 118 -0.43 6.84 2.46
N GLU A 119 0.19 5.89 3.16
CA GLU A 119 0.87 4.75 2.55
C GLU A 119 -0.16 3.75 2.00
N VAL A 120 0.03 3.30 0.76
CA VAL A 120 -0.83 2.32 0.12
C VAL A 120 -0.24 0.93 0.36
N TYR A 121 -1.03 0.04 0.96
CA TYR A 121 -0.67 -1.34 1.23
C TYR A 121 -1.09 -2.23 0.05
N VAL A 122 -0.15 -2.53 -0.84
CA VAL A 122 -0.43 -3.26 -2.09
C VAL A 122 -0.50 -4.76 -1.81
N TYR A 123 0.62 -5.36 -1.38
CA TYR A 123 0.71 -6.78 -1.03
C TYR A 123 1.01 -7.03 0.45
N TYR A 124 1.15 -5.96 1.25
CA TYR A 124 1.53 -6.05 2.65
C TYR A 124 0.65 -7.00 3.47
N GLU A 125 -0.68 -6.86 3.43
CA GLU A 125 -1.57 -7.69 4.25
C GLU A 125 -1.49 -9.18 3.91
N LEU A 126 -1.30 -9.52 2.63
CA LEU A 126 -1.10 -10.90 2.18
C LEU A 126 0.21 -11.46 2.72
N LEU A 127 1.32 -10.74 2.50
CA LEU A 127 2.64 -11.20 2.91
C LEU A 127 2.77 -11.26 4.43
N LYS A 128 2.18 -10.29 5.14
CA LYS A 128 2.04 -10.30 6.59
C LYS A 128 1.26 -11.54 7.05
N ALA A 129 0.14 -11.86 6.41
CA ALA A 129 -0.65 -13.03 6.76
C ALA A 129 0.16 -14.34 6.63
N LEU A 130 0.90 -14.48 5.52
CA LEU A 130 1.75 -15.64 5.27
C LEU A 130 2.90 -15.76 6.29
N ARG A 131 3.54 -14.65 6.66
CA ARG A 131 4.64 -14.63 7.64
C ARG A 131 4.14 -14.90 9.06
N GLU A 132 3.15 -14.15 9.54
CA GLU A 132 2.71 -14.18 10.93
C GLU A 132 1.83 -15.38 11.27
N TYR A 133 0.95 -15.78 10.33
CA TYR A 133 -0.02 -16.85 10.57
C TYR A 133 0.36 -18.13 9.82
N GLY A 134 0.78 -18.05 8.56
CA GLY A 134 1.19 -19.21 7.77
C GLY A 134 2.54 -19.81 8.16
N GLY A 135 3.37 -19.06 8.89
CA GLY A 135 4.74 -19.44 9.26
C GLY A 135 5.66 -19.62 8.05
N TYR A 136 5.42 -18.84 6.99
CA TYR A 136 6.32 -18.74 5.84
C TYR A 136 7.38 -17.66 6.08
N ARG A 137 8.46 -17.72 5.31
CA ARG A 137 9.54 -16.73 5.29
C ARG A 137 9.83 -16.37 3.85
N ASP A 138 10.38 -15.18 3.64
CA ASP A 138 10.86 -14.78 2.32
C ASP A 138 11.98 -15.75 1.90
N GLY A 139 11.89 -16.23 0.65
CA GLY A 139 12.87 -17.15 0.06
C GLY A 139 13.78 -16.43 -0.92
N ASP A 140 14.97 -16.98 -1.12
CA ASP A 140 15.88 -16.59 -2.19
C ASP A 140 15.88 -17.71 -3.23
N TRP A 141 15.53 -17.37 -4.47
CA TRP A 141 15.48 -18.33 -5.57
C TRP A 141 16.88 -18.79 -5.99
N ASP A 142 17.86 -17.89 -5.91
CA ASP A 142 19.24 -18.15 -6.28
C ASP A 142 20.00 -18.85 -5.13
N HIS A 143 19.51 -18.71 -3.89
CA HIS A 143 20.05 -19.36 -2.70
C HIS A 143 18.95 -20.06 -1.87
N PRO A 144 18.34 -21.16 -2.40
CA PRO A 144 17.25 -21.84 -1.71
C PRO A 144 17.74 -22.44 -0.37
N PRO A 145 16.96 -22.31 0.71
CA PRO A 145 17.31 -22.93 1.99
C PRO A 145 17.31 -24.48 1.87
N PRO A 146 18.17 -25.17 2.65
CA PRO A 146 18.28 -26.63 2.64
C PRO A 146 17.04 -27.34 3.19
#